data_AF-A0A2I0JVS5-F1
#
_entry.id   AF-A0A2I0JVS5-F1
#
_cell.length_a   1.000
_cell.length_b   1.000
_cell.length_c   1.000
_cell.angle_alpha   90.00
_cell.angle_beta   90.00
_cell.angle_gamma   90.00
#
_symmetry.space_group_name_H-M   'P 1'
#
loop_
_entity.id
_entity.type
_entity.pdbx_description
1 polymer ?
#
loop_
_entity_poly.entity_id
_entity_poly.type
_entity_poly.pdbx_seq_one_letter_code
_entity_poly.pdbx_strand_id
1 'polypeptide(L)'
;MDVIDPINPKASNGHMFILVAIDYFTKWIEAITLASITAKAVARFLRRDVIARYGHRNSTPYRPQMNGADWHEMLPYALLAYRTSIRTSLGAIPYSLVYGMEVVLPTEVEIPSMRILAEAELE
;
A
#
# COMPACT_ATOMS: atom_id res chain seq x y z
N MET A 1 5.37 -14.76 -2.71
CA MET A 1 4.15 -14.50 -1.91
C MET A 1 4.35 -15.11 -0.56
N ASP A 2 3.79 -14.50 0.47
CA ASP A 2 3.92 -14.97 1.84
C ASP A 2 2.65 -14.67 2.64
N VAL A 3 2.46 -15.36 3.75
CA VAL A 3 1.36 -15.12 4.68
C VAL A 3 1.94 -14.84 6.06
N ILE A 4 1.55 -13.70 6.63
CA ILE A 4 1.86 -13.39 8.01
C ILE A 4 0.94 -14.23 8.90
N ASP A 5 1.57 -14.87 9.89
CA ASP A 5 0.93 -15.69 10.92
C ASP A 5 -0.26 -14.99 11.59
N PRO A 6 -1.15 -15.75 12.25
CA PRO A 6 -2.27 -15.21 13.00
C PRO A 6 -1.87 -14.06 13.94
N ILE A 7 -2.41 -12.87 13.72
CA ILE A 7 -2.25 -11.71 14.61
C ILE A 7 -3.26 -11.81 15.76
N ASN A 8 -2.77 -11.66 16.98
CA ASN A 8 -3.57 -11.67 18.21
C ASN A 8 -3.44 -10.32 18.95
N PRO A 9 -4.54 -9.64 19.34
CA PRO A 9 -5.93 -10.03 19.11
C PRO A 9 -6.33 -9.96 17.62
N LYS A 10 -7.38 -10.71 17.25
CA LYS A 10 -8.00 -10.57 15.93
C LYS A 10 -8.47 -9.13 15.74
N ALA A 11 -8.46 -8.68 14.49
CA ALA A 11 -9.08 -7.41 14.15
C ALA A 11 -10.57 -7.40 14.53
N SER A 12 -11.14 -6.21 14.73
CA SER A 12 -12.57 -6.02 15.02
C SER A 12 -13.50 -6.67 13.98
N ASN A 13 -13.08 -6.75 12.71
CA ASN A 13 -13.79 -7.42 11.63
C ASN A 13 -13.53 -8.95 11.53
N GLY A 14 -12.80 -9.52 12.49
CA GLY A 14 -12.45 -10.94 12.56
C GLY A 14 -11.24 -11.34 11.70
N HIS A 15 -10.61 -10.40 10.97
CA HIS A 15 -9.39 -10.69 10.22
C HIS A 15 -8.22 -10.96 11.16
N MET A 16 -7.35 -11.88 10.77
CA MET A 16 -6.22 -12.33 11.60
C MET A 16 -4.99 -12.69 10.79
N PHE A 17 -5.07 -12.73 9.46
CA PHE A 17 -3.94 -12.99 8.56
C PHE A 17 -3.69 -11.81 7.64
N ILE A 18 -2.45 -11.68 7.18
CA ILE A 18 -2.08 -10.76 6.09
C ILE A 18 -1.46 -11.59 4.96
N LEU A 19 -2.06 -11.56 3.78
CA LEU A 19 -1.49 -12.16 2.56
C LEU A 19 -0.72 -11.10 1.80
N VAL A 20 0.53 -11.39 1.44
CA VAL A 20 1.44 -10.43 0.82
C VAL A 20 2.02 -10.98 -0.49
N ALA A 21 2.04 -10.14 -1.52
CA ALA A 21 2.79 -10.36 -2.76
C ALA A 21 3.79 -9.23 -2.95
N ILE A 22 5.04 -9.59 -3.23
CA ILE A 22 6.13 -8.64 -3.48
C ILE A 22 6.64 -8.89 -4.89
N ASP A 23 6.64 -7.86 -5.72
CA ASP A 23 7.38 -7.88 -6.98
C ASP A 23 8.88 -7.83 -6.71
N TYR A 24 9.62 -8.77 -7.27
CA TYR A 24 11.04 -8.93 -6.97
C TYR A 24 11.88 -7.74 -7.48
N PHE A 25 11.54 -7.20 -8.65
CA PHE A 25 12.32 -6.15 -9.31
C PHE A 25 12.06 -4.78 -8.68
N THR A 26 10.81 -4.34 -8.64
CA THR A 26 10.45 -3.01 -8.12
C THR A 26 10.34 -2.95 -6.60
N LYS A 27 10.33 -4.12 -5.93
CA LYS A 27 9.93 -4.28 -4.52
C LYS A 27 8.54 -3.75 -4.23
N TRP A 28 7.68 -3.64 -5.25
CA TRP A 28 6.29 -3.24 -5.06
C TRP A 28 5.55 -4.30 -4.26
N ILE A 29 4.87 -3.87 -3.19
CA ILE A 29 4.11 -4.75 -2.32
C ILE A 29 2.62 -4.55 -2.56
N GLU A 30 1.89 -5.65 -2.71
CA GLU A 30 0.44 -5.73 -2.57
C GLU A 30 0.13 -6.61 -1.36
N ALA A 31 -0.85 -6.20 -0.55
CA ALA A 31 -1.28 -6.98 0.60
C ALA A 31 -2.77 -6.85 0.88
N ILE A 32 -3.36 -7.90 1.45
CA ILE A 32 -4.75 -7.90 1.94
C ILE A 32 -4.83 -8.55 3.32
N THR A 33 -5.83 -8.17 4.10
CA THR A 33 -6.17 -8.84 5.36
C THR A 33 -7.22 -9.92 5.14
N LEU A 34 -7.13 -11.03 5.88
CA LEU A 34 -8.03 -12.17 5.74
C LEU A 34 -8.45 -12.73 7.11
N ALA A 35 -9.71 -13.19 7.22
CA ALA A 35 -10.19 -13.99 8.35
C ALA A 35 -9.70 -15.45 8.30
N SER A 36 -9.48 -15.99 7.10
CA SER A 36 -8.97 -17.35 6.89
C SER A 36 -8.25 -17.44 5.54
N ILE A 37 -7.21 -18.26 5.48
CA ILE A 37 -6.42 -18.50 4.27
C ILE A 37 -7.13 -19.58 3.44
N THR A 38 -7.82 -19.15 2.39
CA THR A 38 -8.52 -20.08 1.47
C THR A 38 -7.99 -19.92 0.05
N ALA A 39 -7.98 -20.99 -0.73
CA ALA A 39 -7.58 -20.94 -2.14
C ALA A 39 -8.39 -19.91 -2.95
N LYS A 40 -9.68 -19.76 -2.64
CA LYS A 40 -10.56 -18.75 -3.25
C LYS A 40 -10.10 -17.32 -2.95
N ALA A 41 -9.72 -17.04 -1.70
CA ALA A 41 -9.20 -15.73 -1.31
C ALA A 41 -7.87 -15.43 -2.00
N VAL A 42 -6.94 -16.40 -2.05
CA VAL A 42 -5.65 -16.27 -2.73
C VAL A 42 -5.82 -16.05 -4.23
N ALA A 43 -6.68 -16.83 -4.89
CA ALA A 43 -6.95 -16.68 -6.32
C ALA A 43 -7.58 -15.31 -6.65
N ARG A 44 -8.47 -14.81 -5.78
CA ARG A 44 -9.06 -13.47 -5.93
C ARG A 44 -7.99 -12.39 -5.80
N PHE A 45 -7.14 -12.49 -4.79
CA PHE A 45 -6.03 -11.57 -4.55
C PHE A 45 -5.08 -11.50 -5.75
N LEU A 46 -4.65 -12.65 -6.26
CA LEU A 46 -3.78 -12.72 -7.43
C LEU A 46 -4.41 -12.03 -8.65
N ARG A 47 -5.67 -12.33 -8.95
CA ARG A 47 -6.35 -11.76 -10.13
C ARG A 47 -6.58 -10.26 -9.99
N ARG A 48 -7.12 -9.82 -8.86
CA ARG A 48 -7.55 -8.42 -8.66
C ARG A 48 -6.39 -7.50 -8.30
N ASP A 49 -5.57 -7.92 -7.35
CA ASP A 49 -4.65 -7.03 -6.66
C ASP A 49 -3.22 -7.15 -7.19
N VAL A 50 -2.85 -8.25 -7.84
CA VAL A 50 -1.49 -8.47 -8.39
C VAL A 50 -1.47 -8.38 -9.92
N ILE A 51 -2.38 -9.07 -10.61
CA ILE A 51 -2.44 -9.07 -12.08
C ILE A 51 -3.17 -7.81 -12.58
N ALA A 52 -4.37 -7.53 -12.09
CA ALA A 52 -5.19 -6.37 -12.50
C ALA A 52 -4.86 -5.07 -11.73
N ARG A 53 -3.58 -4.85 -11.38
CA ARG A 53 -3.10 -3.73 -10.53
C ARG A 53 -3.52 -2.33 -10.99
N TYR A 54 -3.79 -2.13 -12.28
CA TYR A 54 -4.13 -0.83 -12.85
C TYR A 54 -5.57 -0.36 -12.58
N GLY A 55 -6.33 -1.06 -11.74
CA GLY A 55 -7.64 -0.60 -11.24
C GLY A 55 -7.49 0.35 -10.06
N HIS A 56 -7.81 1.63 -10.28
CA HIS A 56 -7.85 2.70 -9.28
C HIS A 56 -8.51 2.25 -7.95
N ARG A 57 -7.80 2.40 -6.81
CA ARG A 57 -8.36 2.20 -5.47
C ARG A 57 -8.71 3.57 -4.88
N ASN A 58 -10.00 3.81 -4.65
CA ASN A 58 -10.46 4.96 -3.88
C ASN A 58 -10.08 4.78 -2.41
N SER A 59 -9.00 5.40 -1.96
CA SER A 59 -8.84 5.70 -0.54
C SER A 59 -9.71 6.92 -0.23
N THR A 60 -10.84 6.71 0.44
CA THR A 60 -11.59 7.82 1.05
C THR A 60 -10.68 8.53 2.07
N PRO A 61 -10.81 9.85 2.26
CA PRO A 61 -10.09 10.58 3.31
C PRO A 61 -10.64 10.18 4.69
N TYR A 62 -10.30 8.97 5.12
CA TYR A 62 -10.65 8.41 6.41
C TYR A 62 -9.45 8.55 7.33
N ARG A 63 -9.62 9.06 8.54
CA ARG A 63 -8.55 9.16 9.53
C ARG A 63 -8.65 7.93 10.44
N PRO A 64 -7.76 6.93 10.31
CA PRO A 64 -7.87 5.72 11.10
C PRO A 64 -7.62 6.04 12.58
N GLN A 65 -8.48 5.52 13.46
CA GLN A 65 -8.28 5.62 14.90
C GLN A 65 -7.29 4.52 15.31
N MET A 66 -6.22 4.90 16.03
CA MET A 66 -5.17 3.98 16.46
C MET A 66 -5.63 3.17 17.67
N ASN A 67 -6.51 2.20 17.43
CA ASN A 67 -6.88 1.20 18.42
C ASN A 67 -6.14 -0.11 18.04
N GLY A 68 -5.56 -0.82 19.02
CA GLY A 68 -4.86 -2.09 18.75
C GLY A 68 -5.73 -3.16 18.07
N ALA A 69 -7.06 -3.03 18.16
CA ALA A 69 -8.04 -3.92 17.54
C ALA A 69 -8.31 -3.62 16.05
N ASP A 70 -7.91 -2.47 15.51
CA ASP A 70 -8.28 -2.03 14.16
C ASP A 70 -7.06 -1.96 13.22
N TRP A 71 -6.03 -2.77 13.50
CA TRP A 71 -4.81 -2.82 12.70
C TRP A 71 -5.04 -3.08 11.21
N HIS A 72 -6.15 -3.73 10.85
CA HIS A 72 -6.52 -4.00 9.46
C HIS A 72 -6.81 -2.71 8.66
N GLU A 73 -7.25 -1.64 9.32
CA GLU A 73 -7.46 -0.32 8.72
C GLU A 73 -6.14 0.38 8.39
N MET A 74 -5.05 -0.01 9.05
CA MET A 74 -3.72 0.57 8.85
C MET A 74 -3.01 0.01 7.62
N LEU A 75 -3.44 -1.13 7.09
CA LEU A 75 -2.76 -1.82 5.99
C LEU A 75 -2.57 -0.92 4.75
N PRO A 76 -3.57 -0.17 4.26
CA PRO A 76 -3.38 0.74 3.13
C PRO A 76 -2.33 1.83 3.39
N TYR A 77 -2.26 2.36 4.62
CA TYR A 77 -1.28 3.38 5.01
C TYR A 77 0.13 2.80 5.10
N ALA A 78 0.27 1.63 5.69
CA ALA A 78 1.54 0.91 5.75
C ALA A 78 2.07 0.59 4.34
N LEU A 79 1.18 0.17 3.42
CA LEU A 79 1.54 -0.05 2.02
C LEU A 79 1.96 1.27 1.33
N LEU A 80 1.23 2.36 1.54
CA LEU A 80 1.59 3.67 0.98
C LEU A 80 2.96 4.12 1.48
N ALA A 81 3.17 4.13 2.80
CA ALA A 81 4.45 4.48 3.41
C ALA A 81 5.58 3.58 2.88
N TYR A 82 5.33 2.27 2.71
CA TYR A 82 6.31 1.36 2.14
C TYR A 82 6.68 1.75 0.70
N ARG A 83 5.68 2.08 -0.13
CA ARG A 83 5.81 2.40 -1.55
C ARG A 83 6.48 3.74 -1.82
N THR A 84 6.40 4.69 -0.88
CA THR A 84 6.94 6.05 -1.02
C THR A 84 8.24 6.29 -0.25
N SER A 85 8.70 5.33 0.57
CA SER A 85 9.98 5.42 1.27
C SER A 85 11.14 4.87 0.44
N ILE A 86 12.30 5.55 0.52
CA ILE A 86 13.55 5.09 -0.11
C ILE A 86 13.96 3.74 0.51
N ARG A 87 14.26 2.76 -0.36
CA ARG A 87 14.79 1.46 0.07
C ARG A 87 16.31 1.49 0.05
N THR A 88 16.95 1.29 1.20
CA THR A 88 18.41 1.25 1.33
C THR A 88 19.08 0.31 0.33
N SER A 89 18.44 -0.82 0.01
CA SER A 89 18.95 -1.81 -0.94
C SER A 89 18.87 -1.41 -2.42
N LEU A 90 18.03 -0.42 -2.77
CA LEU A 90 17.82 0.05 -4.14
C LEU A 90 18.27 1.49 -4.37
N GLY A 91 18.44 2.27 -3.30
CA GLY A 91 18.66 3.71 -3.40
C GLY A 91 17.46 4.47 -4.01
N ALA A 92 16.33 3.79 -4.21
CA ALA A 92 15.16 4.31 -4.91
C ALA A 92 13.86 4.00 -4.16
N ILE A 93 12.81 4.72 -4.52
CA ILE A 93 11.46 4.55 -3.99
C ILE A 93 10.73 3.50 -4.86
N PRO A 94 10.07 2.48 -4.30
CA PRO A 94 9.38 1.47 -5.11
C PRO A 94 8.38 2.05 -6.12
N TYR A 95 7.68 3.13 -5.78
CA TYR A 95 6.78 3.82 -6.69
C TYR A 95 7.47 4.36 -7.95
N SER A 96 8.65 4.97 -7.84
CA SER A 96 9.34 5.51 -9.02
C SER A 96 9.81 4.41 -9.97
N LEU A 97 10.12 3.22 -9.45
CA LEU A 97 10.45 2.05 -10.27
C LEU A 97 9.23 1.45 -10.99
N VAL A 98 8.04 1.56 -10.42
CA VAL A 98 6.80 1.04 -11.03
C VAL A 98 6.25 1.97 -12.10
N TYR A 99 6.22 3.28 -11.82
CA TYR A 99 5.53 4.26 -12.67
C TYR A 99 6.48 5.12 -13.49
N GLY A 100 7.80 5.04 -13.27
CA GLY A 100 8.79 5.84 -13.99
C GLY A 100 8.71 7.35 -13.67
N MET A 101 7.99 7.73 -12.62
CA MET A 101 7.77 9.12 -12.21
C MET A 101 8.02 9.27 -10.71
N GLU A 102 8.40 10.48 -10.30
CA GLU A 102 8.58 10.78 -8.89
C GLU A 102 7.21 10.81 -8.17
N VAL A 103 7.17 10.40 -6.91
CA VAL A 103 5.93 10.41 -6.12
C VAL A 103 5.51 11.87 -5.89
N VAL A 104 4.25 12.18 -6.15
CA VAL A 104 3.58 13.38 -5.63
C VAL A 104 2.68 12.93 -4.50
N LEU A 105 3.00 13.31 -3.26
CA LEU A 105 2.19 12.91 -2.11
C LEU A 105 0.91 13.75 -2.07
N PRO A 106 -0.24 13.21 -1.58
CA PRO A 106 -1.46 14.00 -1.42
C PRO A 106 -1.25 15.29 -0.59
N THR A 107 -0.36 15.26 0.40
CA THR A 107 0.01 16.45 1.17
C THR A 107 0.73 17.52 0.36
N GLU A 108 1.45 17.17 -0.71
CA GLU A 108 2.09 18.13 -1.60
C GLU A 108 1.07 18.82 -2.51
N VAL A 109 -0.05 18.16 -2.78
CA VAL A 109 -1.18 18.73 -3.53
C VAL A 109 -1.99 19.68 -2.65
N GLU A 110 -2.24 19.32 -1.39
CA GLU A 110 -2.94 20.19 -0.43
C GLU A 110 -2.07 21.35 0.08
N ILE A 111 -0.79 21.10 0.29
CA ILE A 111 0.22 22.09 0.67
C ILE A 111 1.26 22.09 -0.44
N PRO A 112 1.21 23.07 -1.36
CA PRO A 112 2.11 23.12 -2.52
C PRO A 112 3.56 22.95 -2.07
N SER A 113 4.17 21.83 -2.45
CA SER A 113 5.59 21.62 -2.20
C SER A 113 6.41 22.55 -3.10
N MET A 114 7.64 22.88 -2.72
CA MET A 114 8.53 23.72 -3.52
C MET A 114 8.72 23.20 -4.95
N ARG A 115 8.60 21.88 -5.17
CA ARG A 115 8.67 21.26 -6.50
C ARG A 115 7.43 21.60 -7.35
N ILE A 116 6.23 21.45 -6.79
CA ILE A 116 4.98 21.79 -7.50
C ILE A 116 4.91 23.29 -7.78
N LEU A 117 5.37 24.11 -6.84
CA LEU A 117 5.45 25.57 -7.04
C LEU A 117 6.43 25.94 -8.17
N ALA A 118 7.59 25.28 -8.25
CA ALA A 118 8.57 25.53 -9.31
C ALA A 118 8.08 25.08 -10.70
N GLU A 119 7.30 23.99 -10.78
CA GLU A 119 6.68 23.54 -12.04
C GLU A 119 5.53 24.48 -12.47
N ALA A 120 4.74 25.00 -11.51
CA ALA A 120 3.66 25.93 -11.79
C ALA A 120 4.15 27.34 -12.22
N GLU A 121 5.37 27.74 -11.87
CA GLU A 121 5.98 28.99 -12.35
C GLU A 121 6.58 28.90 -13.77
N LEU A 122 6.67 27.69 -14.34
CA LEU A 122 7.18 27.46 -15.69
C LEU A 122 6.09 27.46 -16.78
N GLU A 123 4.82 27.65 -16.41
CA GLU A 123 3.67 27.88 -17.31
C GLU A 123 3.26 29.36 -17.39
#